data_AF-A0AAD0VAB6-F1
#
_entry.id   AF-A0AAD0VAB6-F1
#
_cell.length_a   1.000
_cell.length_b   1.000
_cell.length_c   1.000
_cell.angle_alpha   90.00
_cell.angle_beta   90.00
_cell.angle_gamma   90.00
#
_symmetry.space_group_name_H-M   'P 1'
#
loop_
_entity.id
_entity.type
_entity.pdbx_description
1 polymer ?
#
loop_
_entity_poly.entity_id
_entity_poly.type
_entity_poly.pdbx_seq_one_letter_code
_entity_poly.pdbx_strand_id
1 'polypeptide(L)'
;MQTLGEKLAEMAKTEAYPTVDDWRLLVDDNIELAQSIVLELNAVLKGAIEFAKSPMLKTYSQIAEEVFPKLEHLEQKYQVGILDSEGYQAVALFFGVNYTPAIYDYMRYYGAKG
;
A
#
# COMPACT_ATOMS: atom_id res chain seq x y z
N MET A 1 -28.25 11.05 16.27
CA MET A 1 -28.58 10.15 15.14
C MET A 1 -27.70 10.60 13.98
N GLN A 2 -26.76 9.77 13.54
CA GLN A 2 -25.78 10.13 12.52
C GLN A 2 -26.43 10.02 11.13
N THR A 3 -26.14 10.96 10.24
CA THR A 3 -26.63 10.93 8.85
C THR A 3 -25.91 9.86 8.04
N LEU A 4 -26.55 9.36 6.98
CA LEU A 4 -25.93 8.41 6.06
C LEU A 4 -24.63 8.97 5.45
N GLY A 5 -24.58 10.28 5.18
CA GLY A 5 -23.39 10.96 4.66
C GLY A 5 -22.23 11.01 5.66
N GLU A 6 -22.50 11.27 6.95
CA GLU A 6 -21.48 11.23 8.01
C GLU A 6 -20.94 9.81 8.21
N LYS A 7 -21.82 8.81 8.13
CA LYS A 7 -21.44 7.39 8.24
C LYS A 7 -20.57 6.95 7.05
N LEU A 8 -20.91 7.38 5.83
CA LEU A 8 -20.10 7.14 4.64
C LEU A 8 -18.77 7.90 4.69
N ALA A 9 -18.73 9.11 5.25
CA ALA A 9 -17.50 9.86 5.46
C ALA A 9 -16.60 9.24 6.55
N GLU A 10 -17.17 8.65 7.60
CA GLU A 10 -16.42 7.84 8.58
C GLU A 10 -15.91 6.54 7.96
N MET A 11 -16.72 5.86 7.14
CA MET A 11 -16.28 4.65 6.42
C MET A 11 -15.23 4.95 5.34
N ALA A 12 -15.25 6.14 4.75
CA ALA A 12 -14.19 6.62 3.85
C ALA A 12 -12.91 7.02 4.60
N LYS A 13 -13.00 7.30 5.92
CA LYS A 13 -11.87 7.58 6.81
C LYS A 13 -11.27 6.31 7.40
N THR A 14 -12.01 5.20 7.45
CA THR A 14 -11.45 3.88 7.73
C THR A 14 -10.78 3.37 6.46
N GLU A 15 -9.58 3.86 6.18
CA GLU A 15 -8.73 3.24 5.16
C GLU A 15 -8.56 1.77 5.52
N ALA A 16 -8.84 0.88 4.57
CA ALA A 16 -8.58 -0.54 4.68
C ALA A 16 -7.07 -0.72 4.51
N TYR A 17 -6.32 -0.37 5.55
CA TYR A 17 -4.90 -0.69 5.62
C TYR A 17 -4.75 -2.20 5.73
N PRO A 18 -3.90 -2.83 4.92
CA PRO A 18 -3.60 -4.23 5.09
C PRO A 18 -2.98 -4.45 6.48
N THR A 19 -3.54 -5.38 7.21
CA THR A 19 -3.13 -5.79 8.55
C THR A 19 -1.93 -6.72 8.48
N VAL A 20 -1.33 -7.05 9.63
CA VAL A 20 -0.25 -8.05 9.72
C VAL A 20 -0.68 -9.39 9.12
N ASP A 21 -1.97 -9.74 9.18
CA ASP A 21 -2.49 -10.97 8.59
C ASP A 21 -2.55 -10.91 7.04
N ASP A 22 -2.72 -9.73 6.44
CA ASP A 22 -2.76 -9.56 4.98
C ASP A 22 -1.37 -9.71 4.33
N TRP A 23 -0.30 -9.46 5.10
CA TRP A 23 1.10 -9.59 4.68
C TRP A 23 1.76 -10.89 5.14
N ARG A 24 1.02 -11.75 5.83
CA ARG A 24 1.53 -12.96 6.47
C ARG A 24 2.05 -14.01 5.49
N LEU A 25 1.69 -13.88 4.21
CA LEU A 25 2.23 -14.69 3.11
C LEU A 25 3.66 -14.30 2.72
N LEU A 26 4.11 -13.09 3.08
CA LEU A 26 5.39 -12.53 2.62
C LEU A 26 6.52 -12.70 3.65
N VAL A 27 6.25 -13.30 4.81
CA VAL A 27 7.28 -13.45 5.85
C VAL A 27 7.26 -14.87 6.43
N ASP A 28 8.39 -15.57 6.27
CA ASP A 28 8.67 -16.89 6.87
C ASP A 28 8.47 -16.90 8.40
N ASP A 29 8.56 -18.09 9.03
CA ASP A 29 8.24 -18.44 10.43
C ASP A 29 8.82 -17.54 11.58
N ASN A 30 9.53 -16.44 11.29
CA ASN A 30 9.97 -15.45 12.28
C ASN A 30 8.95 -14.32 12.50
N ILE A 31 8.08 -14.53 13.49
CA ILE A 31 6.97 -13.62 13.85
C ILE A 31 7.43 -12.20 14.23
N GLU A 32 8.53 -12.03 14.95
CA GLU A 32 9.00 -10.69 15.39
C GLU A 32 9.56 -9.87 14.21
N LEU A 33 10.29 -10.53 13.32
CA LEU A 33 10.79 -9.92 12.08
C LEU A 33 9.62 -9.55 11.17
N ALA A 34 8.61 -10.43 11.04
CA ALA A 34 7.40 -10.16 10.28
C ALA A 34 6.64 -8.92 10.77
N GLN A 35 6.46 -8.78 12.07
CA GLN A 35 5.81 -7.60 12.64
C GLN A 35 6.57 -6.30 12.30
N SER A 36 7.90 -6.32 12.38
CA SER A 36 8.73 -5.15 12.08
C SER A 36 8.67 -4.75 10.60
N ILE A 37 8.74 -5.74 9.70
CA ILE A 37 8.63 -5.53 8.25
C ILE A 37 7.26 -4.95 7.90
N VAL A 38 6.18 -5.53 8.41
CA VAL A 38 4.82 -5.06 8.13
C VAL A 38 4.59 -3.65 8.64
N LEU A 39 5.10 -3.31 9.84
CA LEU A 39 4.98 -1.94 10.37
C LEU A 39 5.65 -0.92 9.45
N GLU A 40 6.86 -1.20 8.96
CA GLU A 40 7.55 -0.33 8.02
C GLU A 40 6.82 -0.22 6.69
N LEU A 41 6.34 -1.35 6.16
CA LEU A 41 5.62 -1.39 4.89
C LEU A 41 4.28 -0.65 4.96
N ASN A 42 3.53 -0.82 6.03
CA ASN A 42 2.28 -0.08 6.27
C ASN A 42 2.53 1.42 6.44
N ALA A 43 3.65 1.83 7.06
CA ALA A 43 4.02 3.23 7.15
C ALA A 43 4.30 3.83 5.76
N VAL A 44 4.95 3.08 4.86
CA VAL A 44 5.17 3.48 3.46
C VAL A 44 3.84 3.66 2.73
N LEU A 45 2.95 2.66 2.81
CA LEU A 45 1.64 2.68 2.15
C LEU A 45 0.77 3.83 2.67
N LYS A 46 0.78 4.05 3.99
CA LYS A 46 0.08 5.16 4.63
C LYS A 46 0.57 6.52 4.16
N GLY A 47 1.88 6.76 4.15
CA GLY A 47 2.41 8.04 3.68
C GLY A 47 2.06 8.29 2.20
N ALA A 48 2.06 7.24 1.39
CA ALA A 48 1.76 7.36 -0.03
C ALA A 48 0.27 7.57 -0.34
N ILE A 49 -0.65 6.97 0.41
CA ILE A 49 -2.09 7.23 0.23
C ILE A 49 -2.45 8.64 0.72
N GLU A 50 -1.83 9.13 1.80
CA GLU A 50 -1.96 10.52 2.25
C GLU A 50 -1.44 11.49 1.19
N PHE A 51 -0.30 11.19 0.56
CA PHE A 51 0.22 11.95 -0.58
C PHE A 51 -0.73 11.95 -1.77
N ALA A 52 -1.29 10.79 -2.14
CA ALA A 52 -2.24 10.64 -3.25
C ALA A 52 -3.55 11.39 -3.02
N LYS A 53 -4.02 11.47 -1.77
CA LYS A 53 -5.23 12.17 -1.34
C LYS A 53 -5.01 13.66 -1.04
N SER A 54 -3.78 14.16 -1.14
CA SER A 54 -3.49 15.57 -0.92
C SER A 54 -4.27 16.48 -1.89
N PRO A 55 -4.52 17.76 -1.55
CA PRO A 55 -5.35 18.66 -2.36
C PRO A 55 -4.83 18.93 -3.78
N MET A 56 -3.58 18.55 -4.08
CA MET A 56 -2.99 18.68 -5.41
C MET A 56 -3.25 17.43 -6.23
N LEU A 57 -3.72 17.60 -7.46
CA LEU A 57 -3.84 16.50 -8.41
C LEU A 57 -2.47 15.86 -8.63
N LYS A 58 -2.39 14.55 -8.38
CA LYS A 58 -1.22 13.72 -8.64
C LYS A 58 -1.53 12.78 -9.79
N THR A 59 -0.54 12.58 -10.66
CA THR A 59 -0.58 11.50 -11.64
C THR A 59 -0.28 10.17 -10.93
N TYR A 60 -0.72 9.05 -11.52
CA TYR A 60 -0.40 7.72 -10.98
C TYR A 60 1.11 7.47 -10.94
N SER A 61 1.87 8.02 -11.89
CA SER A 61 3.34 7.98 -11.86
C SER A 61 3.91 8.64 -10.61
N GLN A 62 3.44 9.85 -10.26
CA GLN A 62 3.92 10.54 -9.06
C GLN A 62 3.58 9.78 -7.77
N ILE A 63 2.43 9.10 -7.72
CA ILE A 63 2.06 8.28 -6.57
C ILE A 63 2.98 7.04 -6.49
N ALA A 64 3.25 6.40 -7.63
CA ALA A 64 4.14 5.24 -7.67
C ALA A 64 5.60 5.60 -7.33
N GLU A 65 6.09 6.75 -7.79
CA GLU A 65 7.41 7.31 -7.43
C GLU A 65 7.53 7.63 -5.93
N GLU A 66 6.42 7.85 -5.22
CA GLU A 66 6.40 8.06 -3.77
C GLU A 66 6.44 6.73 -2.98
N VAL A 67 6.02 5.62 -3.60
CA VAL A 67 5.89 4.29 -2.99
C VAL A 67 7.10 3.41 -3.27
N PHE A 68 7.37 3.15 -4.56
CA PHE A 68 8.24 2.05 -4.96
C PHE A 68 9.70 2.20 -4.55
N PRO A 69 10.32 3.39 -4.56
CA PRO A 69 11.68 3.55 -4.03
C PRO A 69 11.81 3.18 -2.55
N LYS A 70 10.74 3.38 -1.77
CA LYS A 70 10.72 3.00 -0.35
C LYS A 70 10.53 1.49 -0.19
N LEU A 71 9.71 0.87 -1.04
CA LEU A 71 9.57 -0.58 -1.08
C LEU A 71 10.87 -1.26 -1.52
N GLU A 72 11.59 -0.70 -2.50
CA GLU A 72 12.94 -1.16 -2.90
C GLU A 72 13.92 -1.10 -1.74
N HIS A 73 13.89 -0.03 -0.93
CA HIS A 73 14.73 0.06 0.26
C HIS A 73 14.41 -1.02 1.29
N LEU A 74 13.12 -1.29 1.53
CA LEU A 74 12.69 -2.37 2.43
C LEU A 74 13.09 -3.74 1.88
N GLU A 75 12.95 -3.96 0.58
CA GLU A 75 13.35 -5.21 -0.06
C GLU A 75 14.87 -5.44 0.04
N GLN A 76 15.69 -4.41 -0.14
CA GLN A 76 17.14 -4.52 0.06
C GLN A 76 17.52 -4.83 1.52
N LYS A 77 16.76 -4.29 2.47
CA LYS A 77 16.98 -4.45 3.91
C LYS A 77 16.60 -5.84 4.41
N TYR A 78 15.49 -6.39 3.89
CA TYR A 78 14.88 -7.60 4.44
C TYR A 78 14.91 -8.81 3.50
N GLN A 79 14.93 -8.60 2.18
CA GLN A 79 14.93 -9.66 1.15
C GLN A 79 13.75 -10.63 1.30
N VAL A 80 12.53 -10.10 1.35
CA VAL A 80 11.31 -10.85 1.68
C VAL A 80 10.26 -10.84 0.58
N GLY A 81 10.62 -10.50 -0.66
CA GLY A 81 9.69 -10.59 -1.79
C GLY A 81 8.66 -9.46 -1.84
N ILE A 82 8.92 -8.30 -1.22
CA ILE A 82 8.04 -7.11 -1.29
C ILE A 82 7.82 -6.68 -2.75
N LEU A 83 8.82 -6.93 -3.61
CA LEU A 83 8.80 -6.60 -5.03
C LEU A 83 8.59 -7.83 -5.94
N ASP A 84 8.03 -8.91 -5.42
CA ASP A 84 7.57 -10.01 -6.27
C ASP A 84 6.15 -9.78 -6.78
N SER A 85 5.64 -10.69 -7.61
CA SER A 85 4.29 -10.58 -8.16
C SER A 85 3.18 -10.45 -7.12
N GLU A 86 3.35 -11.06 -5.95
CA GLU A 86 2.36 -11.00 -4.85
C GLU A 86 2.46 -9.66 -4.11
N GLY A 87 3.67 -9.18 -3.82
CA GLY A 87 3.93 -7.87 -3.24
C GLY A 87 3.38 -6.73 -4.11
N TYR A 88 3.64 -6.74 -5.41
CA TYR A 88 3.06 -5.78 -6.37
C TYR A 88 1.53 -5.85 -6.39
N GLN A 89 0.95 -7.04 -6.31
CA GLN A 89 -0.51 -7.23 -6.28
C GLN A 89 -1.12 -6.68 -4.99
N ALA A 90 -0.47 -6.86 -3.84
CA ALA A 90 -0.92 -6.34 -2.55
C ALA A 90 -0.90 -4.80 -2.52
N VAL A 91 0.17 -4.19 -3.02
CA VAL A 91 0.27 -2.73 -3.18
C VAL A 91 -0.84 -2.21 -4.12
N ALA A 92 -1.03 -2.88 -5.26
CA ALA A 92 -2.08 -2.50 -6.22
C ALA A 92 -3.48 -2.58 -5.61
N LEU A 93 -3.78 -3.66 -4.87
CA LEU A 93 -5.06 -3.83 -4.19
C LEU A 93 -5.29 -2.75 -3.15
N PHE A 94 -4.26 -2.42 -2.35
CA PHE A 94 -4.35 -1.34 -1.36
C PHE A 94 -4.78 -0.01 -1.99
N PHE A 95 -4.14 0.41 -3.09
CA PHE A 95 -4.53 1.64 -3.78
C PHE A 95 -5.85 1.54 -4.54
N GLY A 96 -6.18 0.37 -5.10
CA GLY A 96 -7.45 0.11 -5.75
C GLY A 96 -8.65 0.26 -4.81
N VAL A 97 -8.49 -0.16 -3.56
CA VAL A 97 -9.50 -0.04 -2.50
C VAL A 97 -9.52 1.36 -1.90
N ASN A 98 -8.36 1.94 -1.60
CA ASN A 98 -8.26 3.15 -0.77
C ASN A 98 -8.18 4.48 -1.56
N TYR A 99 -7.91 4.44 -2.87
CA TYR A 99 -7.78 5.64 -3.71
C TYR A 99 -8.76 5.64 -4.87
N THR A 100 -8.58 4.75 -5.85
CA THR A 100 -9.48 4.59 -6.99
C THR A 100 -9.22 3.25 -7.67
N PRO A 101 -10.25 2.48 -8.08
CA PRO A 101 -10.05 1.21 -8.77
C PRO A 101 -9.17 1.30 -10.03
N ALA A 102 -9.17 2.47 -10.70
CA ALA A 102 -8.42 2.69 -11.93
C ALA A 102 -6.89 2.71 -11.74
N ILE A 103 -6.39 2.90 -10.51
CA ILE A 103 -4.94 2.89 -10.24
C ILE A 103 -4.38 1.47 -10.11
N TYR A 104 -5.25 0.47 -9.93
CA TYR A 104 -4.85 -0.92 -9.65
C TYR A 104 -3.89 -1.46 -10.72
N ASP A 105 -4.30 -1.45 -11.99
CA ASP A 105 -3.47 -1.99 -13.07
C ASP A 105 -2.17 -1.18 -13.24
N TYR A 106 -2.22 0.13 -13.00
CA TYR A 106 -1.02 0.97 -13.06
C TYR A 106 0.02 0.52 -12.02
N MET A 107 -0.39 0.35 -10.76
CA MET A 107 0.49 -0.08 -9.68
C MET A 107 1.00 -1.51 -9.89
N ARG A 108 0.11 -2.41 -10.33
CA ARG A 108 0.44 -3.82 -10.56
C ARG A 108 1.55 -3.99 -11.60
N TYR A 109 1.56 -3.16 -12.65
CA TYR A 109 2.55 -3.24 -13.73
C TYR A 109 3.67 -2.22 -13.62
N TYR A 110 3.71 -1.41 -12.56
CA TYR A 110 4.74 -0.39 -12.40
C TYR A 110 6.16 -0.98 -12.38
N GLY A 111 6.35 -2.08 -11.65
CA GLY A 111 7.63 -2.80 -11.55
C GLY A 111 8.01 -3.64 -12.76
N ALA A 112 7.04 -3.98 -13.61
CA ALA A 112 7.31 -4.69 -14.86
C ALA A 112 8.06 -3.83 -15.90
N LYS A 113 8.37 -2.57 -15.56
CA LYS A 113 9.23 -1.69 -16.36
C LYS A 113 10.73 -1.91 -16.13
N GLY A 114 11.12 -2.80 -15.22
CA GLY A 114 12.51 -3.21 -14.98
C GLY A 114 12.93 -4.40 -15.84
#